data_AF-A0A484G0F8-F1
#
_entry.id   AF-A0A484G0F8-F1
#
_cell.length_a   1.000
_cell.length_b   1.000
_cell.length_c   1.000
_cell.angle_alpha   90.00
_cell.angle_beta   90.00
_cell.angle_gamma   90.00
#
_symmetry.space_group_name_H-M   'P 1'
#
loop_
_entity.id
_entity.type
_entity.pdbx_description
1 polymer ?
#
loop_
_entity_poly.entity_id
_entity_poly.type
_entity_poly.pdbx_seq_one_letter_code
_entity_poly.pdbx_strand_id
1 'polypeptide(L)' 'MQNEVKHVAECRDRKVKCTAERPGCSNCRIRGHECRYAAGPSESYNASLKRRCQETERHNERIVESDLPIT' A
#
# COMPACT_ATOMS: atom_id res chain seq x y z
N MET A 1 18.52 -11.88 7.04
CA MET A 1 18.14 -11.82 5.61
C MET A 1 17.46 -10.48 5.37
N GLN A 2 17.80 -9.79 4.27
CA GLN A 2 17.62 -8.34 4.10
C GLN A 2 16.13 -7.92 4.07
N ASN A 3 15.71 -7.03 4.98
CA ASN A 3 14.42 -6.33 4.90
C ASN A 3 14.62 -5.02 4.12
N GLU A 4 14.56 -5.13 2.80
CA GLU A 4 14.58 -3.97 1.91
C GLU A 4 13.22 -3.26 1.99
N VAL A 5 13.22 -2.06 2.60
CA VAL A 5 12.10 -1.12 2.56
C VAL A 5 11.88 -0.70 1.11
N LYS A 6 11.02 -1.43 0.40
CA LYS A 6 10.74 -1.22 -1.03
C LYS A 6 10.04 0.12 -1.24
N HIS A 7 10.84 1.13 -1.57
CA HIS A 7 10.39 2.44 -2.02
C HIS A 7 9.68 2.34 -3.37
N VAL A 8 8.69 3.23 -3.54
CA VAL A 8 7.81 3.26 -4.70
C VAL A 8 8.53 3.82 -5.93
N ALA A 9 8.37 3.09 -7.03
CA ALA A 9 8.66 3.40 -8.43
C ALA A 9 9.76 4.45 -8.71
N GLU A 10 9.48 5.74 -8.65
CA GLU A 10 10.32 6.81 -9.21
C GLU A 10 11.77 6.87 -8.71
N CYS A 11 11.99 6.98 -7.39
CA CYS A 11 13.37 7.06 -6.86
C CYS A 11 14.15 5.77 -7.10
N ARG A 12 13.46 4.64 -7.16
CA ARG A 12 14.05 3.32 -7.42
C ARG A 12 14.38 3.14 -8.90
N ASP A 13 13.44 3.47 -9.78
CA ASP A 13 13.61 3.41 -11.24
C ASP A 13 14.74 4.32 -11.70
N ARG A 14 14.85 5.48 -11.06
CA ARG A 14 15.90 6.46 -11.34
C ARG A 14 17.19 6.20 -10.57
N LYS A 15 17.22 5.18 -9.70
CA LYS A 15 18.36 4.79 -8.86
C LYS A 15 18.94 5.96 -8.06
N VAL A 16 18.08 6.85 -7.57
CA VAL A 16 18.46 8.01 -6.75
C VAL A 16 18.16 7.76 -5.27
N LYS A 17 18.96 8.35 -4.39
CA LYS A 17 18.74 8.27 -2.94
C LYS A 17 17.42 8.97 -2.57
N CYS A 18 16.50 8.25 -1.93
CA CYS A 18 15.28 8.84 -1.39
C CYS A 18 15.56 9.46 0.00
N THR A 19 15.06 10.69 0.24
CA THR A 19 15.19 11.35 1.56
C THR A 19 14.14 10.90 2.57
N ALA A 20 13.14 10.12 2.14
CA ALA A 20 12.08 9.55 2.98
C ALA A 20 11.25 10.56 3.81
N GLU A 21 11.33 11.86 3.50
CA GLU A 21 10.48 12.91 4.07
C GLU A 21 8.99 12.65 3.78
N ARG A 22 8.10 13.02 4.71
CA ARG A 22 6.64 12.98 4.53
C ARG A 22 6.08 14.40 4.44
N PRO A 23 5.04 14.66 3.61
CA PRO A 23 4.21 13.71 2.86
C PRO A 23 4.83 13.20 1.54
N GLY A 24 6.00 13.69 1.14
CA GLY A 24 6.73 13.20 -0.01
C GLY A 24 8.23 13.51 0.06
N CYS A 25 9.03 12.65 -0.56
CA CYS A 25 10.48 12.78 -0.59
C CYS A 25 10.91 14.10 -1.25
N SER A 26 12.06 14.67 -0.86
CA SER A 26 12.53 15.95 -1.41
C SER A 26 12.66 15.91 -2.94
N ASN A 27 13.19 14.81 -3.50
CA ASN A 27 13.30 14.60 -4.94
C ASN A 27 11.93 14.54 -5.65
N CYS A 28 10.96 13.88 -5.02
CA CYS A 28 9.61 13.71 -5.52
C CYS A 28 8.86 15.05 -5.52
N ARG A 29 9.04 15.82 -4.44
CA ARG A 29 8.46 17.16 -4.24
C ARG A 29 9.01 18.19 -5.24
N ILE A 30 10.33 18.24 -5.41
CA ILE A 30 10.99 19.16 -6.36
C ILE A 30 10.49 18.92 -7.79
N ARG A 31 10.20 17.66 -8.13
CA ARG A 31 9.79 17.24 -9.47
C ARG A 31 8.27 17.24 -9.67
N GLY A 32 7.49 17.49 -8.62
CA GLY A 32 6.03 17.46 -8.67
C GLY A 32 5.45 16.07 -8.95
N HIS A 33 6.17 14.99 -8.63
CA HIS A 33 5.66 13.62 -8.79
C HIS A 33 5.02 13.08 -7.50
N GLU A 34 4.05 12.17 -7.66
CA GLU A 34 3.38 11.51 -6.55
C GLU A 34 4.35 10.59 -5.79
N CYS A 35 4.64 10.92 -4.52
CA CYS A 35 5.45 10.10 -3.63
C CYS A 35 4.55 9.11 -2.86
N ARG A 36 4.30 7.94 -3.44
CA ARG A 36 3.53 6.88 -2.76
C ARG A 36 4.44 6.07 -1.82
N TYR A 37 3.94 5.67 -0.66
CA TYR A 37 4.63 4.71 0.21
C TYR A 37 3.80 3.42 0.22
N ALA A 38 4.37 2.30 -0.23
CA ALA A 38 3.71 1.01 -0.18
C ALA A 38 3.77 0.49 1.27
N ALA A 39 2.65 0.58 1.97
CA ALA A 39 2.45 0.24 3.38
C ALA A 39 3.24 1.09 4.39
N GLY A 40 2.63 1.31 5.55
CA GLY A 40 3.23 2.09 6.63
C GLY A 40 4.48 1.40 7.19
N PRO A 41 5.49 2.15 7.65
CA PRO A 41 6.76 1.60 8.17
C PRO A 41 6.60 0.70 9.41
N SER A 42 5.42 0.66 10.03
CA SER A 42 5.07 -0.18 11.18
C SER A 42 4.15 -1.35 10.84
N GLU A 43 3.67 -1.44 9.60
CA GLU A 43 2.72 -2.48 9.20
C GLU A 43 3.48 -3.72 8.75
N SER A 44 3.48 -4.75 9.59
CA SER A 44 3.98 -6.07 9.21
C SER A 44 3.25 -6.56 7.95
N TYR A 45 3.94 -7.31 7.09
CA TYR A 45 3.33 -8.02 5.97
C TYR A 45 2.04 -8.75 6.41
N ASN A 46 2.05 -9.36 7.59
CA ASN A 46 0.88 -10.04 8.17
C ASN A 46 -0.28 -9.10 8.48
N ALA A 47 0.00 -7.88 8.94
CA ALA A 47 -1.03 -6.87 9.19
C ALA A 47 -1.66 -6.38 7.88
N SER A 48 -0.83 -6.13 6.85
CA SER A 48 -1.33 -5.76 5.51
C SER A 48 -2.14 -6.88 4.86
N LEU A 49 -1.70 -8.14 5.03
CA LEU A 49 -2.40 -9.32 4.52
C LEU A 49 -3.74 -9.50 5.23
N LYS A 50 -3.76 -9.36 6.56
CA LYS A 50 -4.98 -9.45 7.37
C LYS A 50 -6.01 -8.41 6.96
N ARG A 51 -5.60 -7.16 6.72
CA ARG A 51 -6.50 -6.10 6.22
C ARG A 51 -7.13 -6.49 4.89
N ARG A 52 -6.34 -6.99 3.95
CA ARG A 52 -6.83 -7.39 2.63
C ARG A 52 -7.76 -8.60 2.70
N CYS A 53 -7.49 -9.56 3.58
CA CYS A 53 -8.39 -10.68 3.85
C CYS A 53 -9.74 -10.18 4.38
N GLN A 54 -9.72 -9.33 5.41
CA GLN A 54 -10.95 -8.76 6.00
C GLN A 54 -11.77 -7.96 4.98
N GLU A 55 -11.12 -7.19 4.12
CA GLU A 55 -11.80 -6.43 3.07
C GLU A 55 -12.48 -7.34 2.05
N THR A 56 -11.78 -8.39 1.62
CA THR A 56 -12.30 -9.40 0.68
C THR A 56 -13.46 -10.17 1.31
N GLU A 57 -13.33 -10.60 2.56
CA GLU A 57 -14.36 -11.33 3.31
C GLU A 57 -15.65 -10.50 3.40
N ARG A 58 -15.56 -9.22 3.77
CA ARG A 58 -16.73 -8.32 3.84
C ARG A 58 -17.40 -8.11 2.49
N HIS A 59 -16.63 -8.11 1.40
CA HIS A 59 -17.19 -8.01 0.06
C HIS A 59 -17.96 -9.28 -0.30
N ASN A 60 -17.38 -10.45 -0.02
CA ASN A 60 -18.03 -11.74 -0.24
C ASN A 60 -19.31 -11.88 0.59
N GLU A 61 -19.31 -11.44 1.85
CA GLU A 61 -20.51 -11.44 2.71
C GLU A 61 -21.65 -10.63 2.09
N ARG A 62 -21.37 -9.45 1.55
CA ARG A 62 -22.38 -8.61 0.87
C ARG A 62 -22.92 -9.26 -0.41
N ILE A 63 -22.07 -9.97 -1.15
CA ILE A 63 -22.50 -10.71 -2.34
C ILE A 63 -23.43 -11.84 -1.92
N VAL A 64 -23.04 -12.62 -0.91
CA VAL A 64 -23.85 -13.73 -0.38
C VAL A 64 -25.19 -13.23 0.18
N GLU A 65 -25.23 -12.09 0.84
CA GLU A 65 -26.47 -11.46 1.32
C GLU A 65 -27.40 -11.05 0.17
N SER A 66 -26.84 -10.61 -0.97
CA SER A 66 -27.63 -10.26 -2.16
C SER A 66 -28.16 -11.48 -2.92
N ASP A 67 -27.53 -12.64 -2.75
CA ASP A 67 -27.94 -13.91 -3.34
C ASP A 67 -28.94 -14.69 -2.45
N LEU A 68 -29.41 -14.10 -1.34
CA LEU A 68 -30.48 -14.70 -0.55
C LEU A 68 -31.78 -14.71 -1.39
N PRO A 69 -32.43 -15.87 -1.56
CA PRO A 69 -33.71 -15.93 -2.25
C PRO A 69 -34.72 -15.08 -1.47
N ILE A 70 -35.32 -14.10 -2.14
CA ILE A 70 -36.60 -13.54 -1.69
C ILE A 70 -37.55 -14.74 -1.65
N THR A 71 -38.06 -15.02 -0.44
CA THR A 71 -38.92 -16.15 -0.07
C THR A 71 -39.89 -16.61 -1.15
#